data_AF-A0A530Z9H3-F1
#
_entry.id   AF-A0A530Z9H3-F1
#
_cell.length_a   1.000
_cell.length_b   1.000
_cell.length_c   1.000
_cell.angle_alpha   90.00
_cell.angle_beta   90.00
_cell.angle_gamma   90.00
#
_symmetry.space_group_name_H-M   'P 1'
#
loop_
_entity.id
_entity.type
_entity.pdbx_description
1 polymer ?
#
loop_
_entity_poly.entity_id
_entity_poly.type
_entity_poly.pdbx_seq_one_letter_code
_entity_poly.pdbx_strand_id
1 'polypeptide(L)'
;KKSGNTSSPEEVAEETIKLFRETVPAAIGGIAFLSGGQSDEEATANLNAINAIGPHPWKLTFSYGRALQAAPQKAWGGKAANVAVAQAAFAHRAHMNHLAALGKWQPELEQAA
;
A
#
# COMPACT_ATOMS: atom_id res chain seq x y z
N LYS A 1 -4.28 16.38 -2.92
CA LYS A 1 -3.95 17.52 -2.00
C LYS A 1 -4.25 18.90 -2.59
N LYS A 2 -3.84 19.23 -3.83
CA LYS A 2 -4.24 20.51 -4.48
C LYS A 2 -5.66 20.53 -5.06
N SER A 3 -6.30 19.36 -5.18
CA SER A 3 -7.65 19.17 -5.69
C SER A 3 -8.77 19.65 -4.75
N GLY A 4 -8.47 19.95 -3.47
CA GLY A 4 -9.47 20.30 -2.45
C GLY A 4 -10.32 19.11 -1.94
N ASN A 5 -10.46 18.07 -2.75
CA ASN A 5 -11.22 16.86 -2.42
C ASN A 5 -10.30 15.67 -2.10
N THR A 6 -10.76 14.84 -1.18
CA THR A 6 -10.12 13.55 -0.80
C THR A 6 -11.08 12.44 -1.18
N SER A 7 -10.59 11.44 -1.91
CA SER A 7 -11.37 10.26 -2.30
C SER A 7 -11.23 9.17 -1.25
N SER A 8 -12.27 8.35 -1.07
CA SER A 8 -12.17 7.18 -0.21
C SER A 8 -11.33 6.07 -0.86
N PRO A 9 -10.79 5.10 -0.09
CA PRO A 9 -10.08 3.96 -0.67
C PRO A 9 -10.93 3.16 -1.67
N GLU A 10 -12.24 3.08 -1.45
CA GLU A 10 -13.19 2.38 -2.32
C GLU A 10 -13.34 3.12 -3.67
N GLU A 11 -13.51 4.44 -3.65
CA GLU A 11 -13.55 5.26 -4.87
C GLU A 11 -12.24 5.15 -5.67
N VAL A 12 -11.10 5.20 -4.97
CA VAL A 12 -9.79 4.99 -5.59
C VAL A 12 -9.71 3.60 -6.23
N ALA A 13 -10.20 2.57 -5.55
CA ALA A 13 -10.20 1.20 -6.06
C ALA A 13 -11.05 1.04 -7.32
N GLU A 14 -12.27 1.54 -7.29
CA GLU A 14 -13.21 1.47 -8.41
C GLU A 14 -12.66 2.13 -9.67
N GLU A 15 -12.22 3.39 -9.57
CA GLU A 15 -11.69 4.12 -10.72
C GLU A 15 -10.37 3.51 -11.24
N THR A 16 -9.52 3.00 -10.34
CA THR A 16 -8.27 2.32 -10.74
C THR A 16 -8.56 1.05 -11.54
N ILE A 17 -9.45 0.19 -11.04
CA ILE A 17 -9.76 -1.09 -11.70
C ILE A 17 -10.52 -0.86 -12.99
N LYS A 18 -11.44 0.10 -13.04
CA LYS A 18 -12.15 0.49 -14.25
C LYS A 18 -11.15 0.86 -15.36
N LEU A 19 -10.21 1.76 -15.07
CA LEU A 19 -9.17 2.15 -16.02
C LEU A 19 -8.34 0.95 -16.48
N PHE A 20 -7.94 0.06 -15.57
CA PHE A 20 -7.12 -1.10 -15.93
C PHE A 20 -7.87 -2.10 -16.79
N ARG A 21 -9.17 -2.32 -16.56
CA ARG A 21 -10.00 -3.16 -17.43
C ARG A 21 -10.12 -2.60 -18.85
N GLU A 22 -10.03 -1.29 -19.01
CA GLU A 22 -10.08 -0.64 -20.33
C GLU A 22 -8.73 -0.64 -21.05
N THR A 23 -7.61 -0.71 -20.32
CA THR A 23 -6.28 -0.38 -20.88
C THR A 23 -5.21 -1.46 -20.72
N VAL A 24 -5.36 -2.36 -19.75
CA VAL A 24 -4.36 -3.38 -19.44
C VAL A 24 -4.80 -4.72 -20.00
N PRO A 25 -4.00 -5.41 -20.83
CA PRO A 25 -4.34 -6.75 -21.30
C PRO A 25 -4.37 -7.77 -20.15
N ALA A 26 -5.39 -8.65 -20.14
CA ALA A 26 -5.51 -9.73 -19.14
C ALA A 26 -4.31 -10.68 -19.08
N ALA A 27 -3.49 -10.74 -20.14
CA ALA A 27 -2.35 -11.64 -20.25
C ALA A 27 -1.11 -11.23 -19.43
N ILE A 28 -1.05 -10.02 -18.84
CA ILE A 28 0.11 -9.63 -18.04
C ILE A 28 0.10 -10.35 -16.67
N GLY A 29 1.29 -10.63 -16.12
CA GLY A 29 1.41 -11.41 -14.88
C GLY A 29 0.96 -10.69 -13.61
N GLY A 30 1.02 -9.35 -13.58
CA GLY A 30 0.64 -8.56 -12.41
C GLY A 30 0.98 -7.08 -12.54
N ILE A 31 0.47 -6.29 -11.59
CA ILE A 31 0.68 -4.84 -11.50
C ILE A 31 1.20 -4.53 -10.10
N ALA A 32 2.35 -3.87 -10.02
CA ALA A 32 2.93 -3.41 -8.77
C ALA A 32 2.80 -1.88 -8.68
N PHE A 33 1.93 -1.41 -7.78
CA PHE A 33 1.64 0.01 -7.63
C PHE A 33 2.82 0.77 -7.02
N LEU A 34 3.00 2.02 -7.46
CA LEU A 34 3.81 3.00 -6.74
C LEU A 34 2.97 3.69 -5.66
N SER A 35 3.58 4.06 -4.53
CA SER A 35 2.86 4.77 -3.46
C SER A 35 2.73 6.28 -3.74
N GLY A 36 3.56 6.82 -4.65
CA GLY A 36 3.61 8.24 -4.92
C GLY A 36 3.86 9.03 -3.63
N GLY A 37 3.06 10.07 -3.39
CA GLY A 37 3.10 10.92 -2.20
C GLY A 37 2.07 10.59 -1.12
N GLN A 38 1.44 9.42 -1.20
CA GLN A 38 0.52 8.93 -0.17
C GLN A 38 1.25 8.68 1.14
N SER A 39 0.53 8.75 2.26
CA SER A 39 1.08 8.25 3.54
C SER A 39 1.24 6.73 3.51
N ASP A 40 1.98 6.20 4.49
CA ASP A 40 2.19 4.75 4.63
C ASP A 40 0.86 3.98 4.74
N GLU A 41 -0.07 4.49 5.54
CA GLU A 41 -1.38 3.88 5.78
C GLU A 41 -2.34 4.11 4.60
N GLU A 42 -2.33 5.29 3.97
CA GLU A 42 -3.15 5.58 2.78
C GLU A 42 -2.80 4.65 1.62
N ALA A 43 -1.51 4.41 1.37
CA ALA A 43 -1.06 3.46 0.34
C ALA A 43 -1.53 2.03 0.64
N THR A 44 -1.46 1.62 1.91
CA THR A 44 -1.91 0.31 2.37
C THR A 44 -3.42 0.15 2.20
N ALA A 45 -4.20 1.13 2.66
CA ALA A 45 -5.66 1.12 2.57
C ALA A 45 -6.16 1.08 1.12
N ASN A 46 -5.56 1.90 0.25
CA ASN A 46 -5.90 1.91 -1.18
C ASN A 46 -5.60 0.57 -1.86
N LEU A 47 -4.42 -0.01 -1.61
CA LEU A 47 -4.07 -1.33 -2.16
C LEU A 47 -5.02 -2.43 -1.65
N ASN A 48 -5.43 -2.35 -0.39
CA ASN A 48 -6.37 -3.29 0.20
C ASN A 48 -7.73 -3.21 -0.47
N ALA A 49 -8.29 -2.00 -0.60
CA ALA A 49 -9.56 -1.76 -1.28
C ALA A 49 -9.53 -2.26 -2.73
N ILE A 50 -8.44 -1.96 -3.46
CA ILE A 50 -8.20 -2.47 -4.82
C ILE A 50 -8.29 -4.00 -4.88
N ASN A 51 -7.67 -4.72 -3.95
CA ASN A 51 -7.72 -6.18 -3.93
C ASN A 51 -9.06 -6.74 -3.42
N ALA A 52 -9.74 -6.03 -2.51
CA ALA A 52 -11.01 -6.45 -1.92
C ALA A 52 -12.17 -6.44 -2.92
N ILE A 53 -12.19 -5.51 -3.88
CA ILE A 53 -13.24 -5.43 -4.92
C ILE A 53 -13.09 -6.45 -6.06
N GLY A 54 -12.17 -7.40 -5.92
CA GLY A 54 -11.92 -8.47 -6.90
C GLY A 54 -13.09 -9.44 -7.10
N PRO A 55 -12.91 -10.48 -7.94
CA PRO A 55 -11.64 -10.94 -8.49
C PRO A 55 -11.15 -10.13 -9.70
N HIS A 56 -9.82 -10.10 -9.87
CA HIS A 56 -9.12 -9.46 -10.99
C HIS A 56 -8.33 -10.47 -11.81
N PRO A 57 -8.15 -10.26 -13.12
CA PRO A 57 -7.34 -11.14 -13.95
C PRO A 57 -5.83 -11.03 -13.65
N TRP A 58 -5.40 -9.96 -12.97
CA TRP A 58 -4.01 -9.72 -12.60
C TRP A 58 -3.77 -9.90 -11.11
N LYS A 59 -2.53 -10.22 -10.73
CA LYS A 59 -2.06 -10.02 -9.35
C LYS A 59 -1.79 -8.54 -9.13
N LEU A 60 -2.32 -7.98 -8.06
CA LEU A 60 -2.19 -6.56 -7.71
C LEU A 60 -1.41 -6.44 -6.41
N THR A 61 -0.25 -5.78 -6.47
CA THR A 61 0.69 -5.71 -5.34
C THR A 61 1.38 -4.35 -5.27
N PHE A 62 2.34 -4.19 -4.36
CA PHE A 62 3.06 -2.95 -4.12
C PHE A 62 4.50 -3.01 -4.64
N SER A 63 4.97 -1.87 -5.14
CA SER A 63 6.39 -1.55 -5.38
C SER A 63 6.67 -0.19 -4.73
N TYR A 64 6.71 -0.18 -3.40
CA TYR A 64 6.75 1.05 -2.61
C TYR A 64 8.15 1.41 -2.14
N GLY A 65 8.48 2.70 -2.30
CA GLY A 65 9.62 3.33 -1.65
C GLY A 65 9.20 3.97 -0.34
N ARG A 66 8.68 5.20 -0.39
CA ARG A 66 8.31 5.99 0.80
C ARG A 66 7.33 5.28 1.72
N ALA A 67 6.23 4.74 1.21
CA ALA A 67 5.21 4.07 2.04
C ALA A 67 5.71 2.83 2.78
N LEU A 68 6.92 2.35 2.46
CA LEU A 68 7.56 1.20 3.10
C LEU A 68 8.78 1.62 3.95
N GLN A 69 9.41 2.75 3.62
CA GLN A 69 10.67 3.18 4.22
C GLN A 69 10.58 4.44 5.09
N ALA A 70 9.50 5.22 5.03
CA ALA A 70 9.39 6.48 5.79
C ALA A 70 9.42 6.24 7.31
N ALA A 71 8.57 5.35 7.82
CA ALA A 71 8.56 4.94 9.22
C ALA A 71 9.92 4.39 9.71
N PRO A 72 10.55 3.38 9.07
CA PRO A 72 11.82 2.85 9.53
C PRO A 72 12.98 3.84 9.41
N GLN A 73 13.02 4.70 8.38
CA GLN A 73 14.04 5.76 8.29
C GLN A 73 13.92 6.75 9.45
N LYS A 74 12.69 7.14 9.81
CA LYS A 74 12.43 8.02 10.97
C LYS A 74 12.84 7.35 12.28
N ALA A 75 12.51 6.07 12.47
CA ALA A 75 12.89 5.32 13.68
C ALA A 75 14.42 5.15 13.80
N TRP A 76 15.09 4.89 12.68
CA TRP A 76 16.55 4.73 12.64
C TRP A 76 17.27 6.02 13.03
N GLY A 77 16.88 7.15 12.43
CA GLY A 77 17.48 8.47 12.72
C GLY A 77 19.01 8.51 12.50
N GLY A 78 19.56 7.63 11.66
CA GLY A 78 21.01 7.53 11.41
C GLY A 78 21.83 6.91 12.54
N LYS A 79 21.20 6.35 13.58
CA LYS A 79 21.90 5.83 14.77
C LYS A 79 22.00 4.32 14.73
N ALA A 80 23.21 3.78 14.86
CA ALA A 80 23.44 2.32 14.90
C ALA A 80 22.65 1.61 16.02
N ALA A 81 22.49 2.26 17.17
CA ALA A 81 21.68 1.74 18.28
C ALA A 81 20.19 1.54 17.94
N ASN A 82 19.68 2.22 16.90
CA ASN A 82 18.26 2.19 16.51
C ASN A 82 17.97 1.20 15.37
N VAL A 83 18.95 0.39 14.94
CA VAL A 83 18.74 -0.55 13.83
C VAL A 83 17.60 -1.52 14.12
N ALA A 84 17.51 -2.07 15.34
CA ALA A 84 16.45 -3.00 15.71
C ALA A 84 15.04 -2.38 15.63
N VAL A 85 14.85 -1.16 16.18
CA VAL A 85 13.54 -0.49 16.13
C VAL A 85 13.16 -0.08 14.70
N ALA A 86 14.14 0.29 13.87
CA ALA A 86 13.91 0.56 12.45
C ALA A 86 13.49 -0.71 11.68
N GLN A 87 14.15 -1.84 11.94
CA GLN A 87 13.76 -3.12 11.33
C GLN A 87 12.36 -3.55 11.74
N ALA A 88 11.97 -3.36 13.01
CA ALA A 88 10.62 -3.63 13.48
C ALA A 88 9.58 -2.76 12.73
N ALA A 89 9.84 -1.47 12.57
CA ALA A 89 8.97 -0.57 11.82
C ALA A 89 8.85 -0.96 10.33
N PHE A 90 9.95 -1.39 9.70
CA PHE A 90 9.94 -1.89 8.33
C PHE A 90 9.12 -3.18 8.21
N ALA A 91 9.33 -4.14 9.12
CA ALA A 91 8.62 -5.41 9.13
C ALA A 91 7.11 -5.19 9.29
N HIS A 92 6.70 -4.25 10.15
CA HIS A 92 5.31 -3.85 10.29
C HIS A 92 4.74 -3.32 8.97
N ARG A 93 5.40 -2.34 8.32
CA ARG A 93 4.94 -1.83 7.00
C ARG A 93 4.90 -2.92 5.94
N ALA A 94 5.89 -3.81 5.89
CA ALA A 94 5.89 -4.92 4.95
C ALA A 94 4.73 -5.88 5.20
N HIS A 95 4.41 -6.17 6.47
CA HIS A 95 3.31 -7.05 6.83
C HIS A 95 1.94 -6.44 6.48
N MET A 96 1.73 -5.16 6.78
CA MET A 96 0.48 -4.48 6.44
C MET A 96 0.23 -4.42 4.93
N ASN A 97 1.27 -4.09 4.15
CA ASN A 97 1.18 -4.11 2.68
C ASN A 97 1.00 -5.52 2.11
N HIS A 98 1.58 -6.55 2.76
CA HIS A 98 1.32 -7.95 2.41
C HIS A 98 -0.16 -8.31 2.60
N LEU A 99 -0.76 -7.94 3.74
CA LEU A 99 -2.19 -8.16 4.00
C LEU A 99 -3.07 -7.38 3.02
N ALA A 100 -2.69 -6.15 2.67
CA ALA A 100 -3.39 -5.35 1.67
C ALA A 100 -3.34 -5.99 0.28
N ALA A 101 -2.21 -6.57 -0.13
CA ALA A 101 -2.10 -7.32 -1.39
C ALA A 101 -2.97 -8.60 -1.41
N LEU A 102 -3.45 -9.06 -0.25
CA LEU A 102 -4.40 -10.15 -0.12
C LEU A 102 -5.85 -9.67 0.04
N GLY A 103 -6.11 -8.37 0.15
CA GLY A 103 -7.42 -7.80 0.48
C GLY A 103 -7.87 -8.10 1.91
N LYS A 104 -6.92 -8.27 2.85
CA LYS A 104 -7.16 -8.69 4.24
C LYS A 104 -6.69 -7.70 5.29
N TRP A 105 -6.17 -6.54 4.88
CA TRP A 105 -5.78 -5.50 5.83
C TRP A 105 -7.02 -4.83 6.43
N GLN A 106 -6.92 -4.47 7.70
CA GLN A 106 -7.91 -3.72 8.45
C GLN A 106 -7.19 -2.66 9.29
N PRO A 107 -7.75 -1.45 9.49
CA PRO A 107 -7.11 -0.38 10.25
C PRO A 107 -6.68 -0.79 11.67
N GLU A 108 -7.40 -1.70 12.30
CA GLU A 108 -7.13 -2.16 13.67
C GLU A 108 -5.79 -2.90 13.78
N LEU A 109 -5.30 -3.49 12.68
CA LEU A 109 -4.02 -4.20 12.63
C LEU A 109 -2.82 -3.25 12.71
N GLU A 110 -3.01 -1.96 12.47
CA GLU A 110 -1.98 -0.93 12.59
C GLU A 110 -1.52 -0.74 14.05
N GLN A 111 -2.40 -0.99 15.01
CA GLN A 111 -2.18 -0.75 16.44
C GLN A 111 -1.47 -1.90 17.17
N ALA A 112 -1.29 -3.06 16.51
CA ALA A 112 -0.70 -4.25 17.11
C ALA A 112 0.85 -4.28 17.09
N ALA A 113 1.51 -3.14 16.88
CA ALA A 113 2.96 -3.01 16.69
C ALA A 113 3.67 -2.23 17.80
#